data_AF-A0A952Q4Z0-F1
#
_entry.id   AF-A0A952Q4Z0-F1
#
_cell.length_a   1.000
_cell.length_b   1.000
_cell.length_c   1.000
_cell.angle_alpha   90.00
_cell.angle_beta   90.00
_cell.angle_gamma   90.00
#
_symmetry.space_group_name_H-M   'P 1'
#
loop_
_entity.id
_entity.type
_entity.pdbx_description
1 polymer ?
#
loop_
_entity_poly.entity_id
_entity_poly.type
_entity_poly.pdbx_seq_one_letter_code
_entity_poly.pdbx_strand_id
1 'polypeptide(L)'
;MRLNHSSIKLLSAAVVLAILLAGCGGAASTPAVPTSTPIPTYRFDTPTVPPPVATAAATMTTADQSALDPALVATGKGRYEALACGECHGPNGEGTDKGSAMSASKQTEDEFISFMRSGGTVGVSHQYSTNRLSENGGRALYQYLLSLRK
;
A
#
# COMPACT_ATOMS: atom_id res chain seq x y z
N MET A 1 -49.48 -14.62 28.24
CA MET A 1 -48.59 -15.75 27.87
C MET A 1 -47.15 -15.35 28.15
N ARG A 2 -46.54 -15.85 29.23
CA ARG A 2 -45.13 -15.60 29.56
C ARG A 2 -44.30 -16.72 28.91
N LEU A 3 -43.50 -16.38 27.90
CA LEU A 3 -42.56 -17.32 27.31
C LEU A 3 -41.34 -17.42 28.23
N ASN A 4 -41.07 -18.62 28.73
CA ASN A 4 -40.00 -18.88 29.69
C ASN A 4 -38.65 -18.91 28.97
N HIS A 5 -37.63 -18.25 29.53
CA HIS A 5 -36.27 -18.14 28.96
C HIS A 5 -35.61 -19.51 28.66
N SER A 6 -36.06 -20.58 29.32
CA SER A 6 -35.59 -21.94 29.07
C SER A 6 -36.07 -22.49 27.72
N SER A 7 -37.30 -22.15 27.31
CA SER A 7 -37.89 -22.56 26.03
C SER A 7 -37.24 -21.86 24.84
N ILE A 8 -36.73 -20.63 25.04
CA ILE A 8 -36.00 -19.86 24.02
C ILE A 8 -34.62 -20.48 23.75
N LYS A 9 -33.91 -20.93 24.80
CA LYS A 9 -32.58 -21.56 24.65
C LYS A 9 -32.64 -22.91 23.93
N LEU A 10 -33.70 -23.70 24.19
CA LEU A 10 -33.93 -24.98 23.52
C LEU A 10 -34.31 -24.82 22.03
N LEU A 11 -35.09 -23.79 21.68
CA LEU A 11 -35.37 -23.47 20.28
C LEU A 11 -34.11 -23.00 19.52
N SER A 12 -33.27 -22.17 20.15
CA SER A 12 -32.03 -21.67 19.51
C SER A 12 -31.02 -22.78 19.24
N ALA A 13 -30.88 -23.76 20.14
CA ALA A 13 -29.96 -24.89 19.95
C ALA A 13 -30.43 -25.84 18.83
N ALA A 14 -31.75 -26.03 18.68
CA ALA A 14 -32.31 -26.88 17.62
C ALA A 14 -32.18 -26.26 16.23
N VAL A 15 -32.31 -24.92 16.11
CA VAL A 15 -32.18 -24.20 14.83
C VAL A 15 -30.73 -24.19 14.34
N VAL A 16 -29.75 -24.01 15.23
CA VAL A 16 -28.32 -24.03 14.85
C VAL A 16 -27.87 -25.43 14.41
N LEU A 17 -28.39 -26.49 15.03
CA LEU A 17 -28.08 -27.86 14.63
C LEU A 17 -28.71 -28.25 13.29
N ALA A 18 -29.90 -27.74 12.97
CA ALA A 18 -30.55 -27.99 11.68
C ALA A 18 -29.84 -27.30 10.49
N ILE A 19 -29.20 -26.14 10.71
CA ILE A 19 -28.45 -25.42 9.67
C ILE A 19 -27.13 -26.15 9.34
N LEU A 20 -26.55 -26.90 10.28
CA LEU A 20 -25.27 -27.60 10.09
C LEU A 20 -25.37 -28.90 9.26
N LEU A 21 -26.56 -29.51 9.12
CA LEU A 21 -26.72 -30.77 8.38
C LEU A 21 -27.08 -30.61 6.88
N ALA A 22 -27.31 -29.39 6.39
CA ALA A 22 -27.72 -29.15 5.00
C ALA A 22 -26.55 -28.90 4.02
N GLY A 23 -25.29 -28.99 4.46
CA GLY A 23 -24.13 -28.49 3.72
C GLY A 23 -23.38 -29.46 2.80
N CYS A 24 -23.75 -30.75 2.72
CA CYS A 24 -22.96 -31.73 1.95
C CYS A 24 -23.82 -32.44 0.90
N GLY A 25 -24.20 -31.70 -0.14
CA GLY A 25 -24.95 -32.21 -1.29
C GLY A 25 -24.48 -31.55 -2.58
N GLY A 26 -23.16 -31.59 -2.84
CA GLY A 26 -22.60 -31.13 -4.11
C GLY A 26 -22.93 -32.12 -5.21
N ALA A 27 -23.89 -31.78 -6.07
CA ALA A 27 -24.09 -32.48 -7.34
C ALA A 27 -22.79 -32.42 -8.15
N ALA A 28 -22.32 -33.57 -8.63
CA ALA A 28 -21.18 -33.63 -9.54
C ALA A 28 -21.53 -32.88 -10.82
N SER A 29 -21.02 -31.67 -10.98
CA SER A 29 -21.06 -30.94 -12.24
C SER A 29 -20.31 -31.75 -13.29
N THR A 30 -21.00 -32.09 -14.39
CA THR A 30 -20.37 -32.67 -15.58
C THR A 30 -19.28 -31.72 -16.06
N PRO A 31 -18.05 -32.20 -16.36
CA PRO A 31 -17.01 -31.34 -16.89
C PRO A 31 -17.45 -30.84 -18.28
N ALA A 32 -17.67 -29.53 -18.39
CA ALA A 32 -17.82 -28.88 -19.68
C ALA A 32 -16.50 -29.05 -20.46
N VAL A 33 -16.60 -29.56 -21.69
CA VAL A 33 -15.46 -29.62 -22.61
C VAL A 33 -15.04 -28.17 -22.90
N PRO A 34 -13.77 -27.79 -22.65
CA PRO A 34 -13.32 -26.45 -22.96
C PRO A 34 -13.32 -26.26 -24.49
N THR A 35 -14.19 -25.39 -24.98
CA THR A 35 -14.09 -24.87 -26.34
C THR A 35 -12.78 -24.11 -26.46
N SER A 36 -11.88 -24.60 -27.30
CA SER A 36 -10.62 -23.91 -27.63
C SER A 36 -10.95 -22.63 -28.39
N THR A 37 -10.99 -21.50 -27.69
CA THR A 37 -10.93 -20.19 -28.30
C THR A 37 -9.49 -19.94 -28.74
N PRO A 38 -9.23 -19.65 -30.03
CA PRO A 38 -7.89 -19.32 -30.46
C PRO A 38 -7.41 -18.07 -29.72
N ILE A 39 -6.27 -18.19 -29.03
CA ILE A 39 -5.65 -17.05 -28.35
C ILE A 39 -5.08 -16.14 -29.46
N PRO A 40 -5.48 -14.85 -29.52
CA PRO A 40 -4.89 -13.92 -30.47
C PRO A 40 -3.37 -13.83 -30.22
N THR A 41 -2.60 -14.16 -31.25
CA THR A 41 -1.15 -14.01 -31.24
C THR A 41 -0.80 -12.55 -31.48
N TYR A 42 -0.72 -11.78 -30.39
CA TYR A 42 -0.12 -10.46 -30.45
C TYR A 42 1.38 -10.60 -30.68
N ARG A 43 1.88 -9.98 -31.75
CA ARG A 43 3.31 -9.81 -32.00
C ARG A 43 3.72 -8.45 -31.45
N PHE A 44 4.80 -8.44 -30.68
CA PHE A 44 5.45 -7.19 -30.29
C PHE A 44 6.33 -6.72 -31.45
N ASP A 45 5.88 -5.73 -32.20
CA ASP A 45 6.76 -5.03 -33.16
C ASP A 45 7.58 -4.00 -32.39
N THR A 46 8.84 -4.32 -32.12
CA THR A 46 9.79 -3.41 -31.49
C THR A 46 9.99 -2.19 -32.40
N PRO A 47 9.69 -0.96 -31.95
CA PRO A 47 9.98 0.24 -32.70
C PRO A 47 11.49 0.33 -32.98
N THR A 48 11.88 0.49 -34.24
CA THR A 48 13.29 0.65 -34.65
C THR A 48 13.84 2.03 -34.28
N VAL A 49 12.98 2.98 -33.89
CA VAL A 49 13.38 4.30 -33.41
C VAL A 49 13.48 4.23 -31.88
N PRO A 50 14.64 4.55 -31.28
CA PRO A 50 14.77 4.62 -29.85
C PRO A 50 13.76 5.63 -29.29
N PRO A 51 12.94 5.26 -28.29
CA PRO A 51 11.97 6.17 -27.73
C PRO A 51 12.71 7.37 -27.11
N PRO A 52 12.18 8.61 -27.23
CA PRO A 52 12.82 9.82 -26.70
C PRO A 52 13.05 9.79 -25.18
N VAL A 53 12.46 8.82 -24.47
CA VAL A 53 12.68 8.56 -23.05
C VAL A 53 14.11 8.14 -22.70
N ALA A 54 14.85 7.53 -23.64
CA ALA A 54 16.25 7.14 -23.39
C ALA A 54 17.19 8.35 -23.25
N THR A 55 16.87 9.47 -23.91
CA THR A 55 17.62 10.72 -23.80
C THR A 55 17.27 11.49 -22.51
N ALA A 56 16.05 11.35 -22.00
CA ALA A 56 15.64 11.96 -20.73
C ALA A 56 16.36 11.33 -19.51
N ALA A 57 16.58 10.01 -19.54
CA ALA A 57 17.24 9.29 -18.43
C ALA A 57 18.71 9.71 -18.22
N ALA A 58 19.42 10.10 -19.28
CA ALA A 58 20.82 10.52 -19.19
C ALA A 58 21.01 11.95 -18.63
N THR A 59 19.95 12.75 -18.55
CA THR A 59 20.02 14.15 -18.07
C THR A 59 19.67 14.27 -16.58
N MET A 60 19.19 13.19 -15.94
CA MET A 60 18.78 13.20 -14.52
C MET A 60 19.90 12.85 -13.53
N THR A 61 21.10 12.46 -13.99
CA THR A 61 22.17 11.99 -13.10
C THR A 61 22.91 13.12 -12.36
N THR A 62 22.59 14.39 -12.61
CA THR A 62 23.19 15.52 -11.89
C THR A 62 22.17 16.55 -11.42
N ALA A 63 20.98 16.10 -11.00
CA ALA A 63 20.13 16.95 -10.17
C ALA A 63 20.75 16.99 -8.77
N ASP A 64 21.27 18.16 -8.43
CA ASP A 64 21.74 18.54 -7.10
C ASP A 64 20.74 18.07 -6.02
N GLN A 65 21.20 17.20 -5.11
CA GLN A 65 20.45 16.72 -3.94
C GLN A 65 20.03 17.86 -2.98
N SER A 66 20.42 19.11 -3.27
CA SER A 66 20.12 20.29 -2.46
C SER A 66 18.86 21.04 -2.89
N ALA A 67 18.37 20.83 -4.12
CA ALA A 67 17.18 21.51 -4.61
C ALA A 67 15.94 20.61 -4.47
N LEU A 68 14.92 21.12 -3.79
CA LEU A 68 13.61 20.46 -3.73
C LEU A 68 13.02 20.35 -5.15
N ASP A 69 12.63 19.15 -5.55
CA ASP A 69 11.87 18.93 -6.79
C ASP A 69 10.36 19.09 -6.50
N PRO A 70 9.68 20.11 -7.06
CA PRO A 70 8.26 20.35 -6.77
C PRO A 70 7.34 19.17 -7.13
N ALA A 71 7.65 18.42 -8.18
CA ALA A 71 6.86 17.27 -8.59
C ALA A 71 7.01 16.11 -7.61
N LEU A 72 8.22 15.89 -7.09
CA LEU A 72 8.48 14.90 -6.03
C LEU A 72 7.86 15.32 -4.70
N VAL A 73 7.91 16.60 -4.34
CA VAL A 73 7.24 17.13 -3.13
C VAL A 73 5.72 16.89 -3.20
N ALA A 74 5.09 17.23 -4.33
CA ALA A 74 3.65 16.99 -4.52
C ALA A 74 3.30 15.50 -4.45
N THR A 75 4.10 14.65 -5.09
CA THR A 75 3.94 13.19 -5.02
C THR A 75 4.11 12.67 -3.59
N GLY A 76 5.11 13.17 -2.86
CA GLY A 76 5.40 12.81 -1.48
C GLY A 76 4.27 13.18 -0.53
N LYS A 77 3.70 14.38 -0.70
CA LYS A 77 2.50 14.82 0.04
C LYS A 77 1.34 13.86 -0.16
N GLY A 78 1.05 13.48 -1.40
CA GLY A 78 0.01 12.50 -1.71
C GLY A 78 0.26 11.13 -1.06
N ARG A 79 1.53 10.70 -0.96
CA ARG A 79 1.89 9.45 -0.26
C ARG A 79 1.73 9.58 1.26
N TYR A 80 2.12 10.71 1.83
CA TYR A 80 1.96 11.00 3.25
C TYR A 80 0.48 10.90 3.67
N GLU A 81 -0.41 11.46 2.86
CA GLU A 81 -1.86 11.40 3.05
C GLU A 81 -2.41 9.98 2.84
N ALA A 82 -2.05 9.33 1.73
CA ALA A 82 -2.56 8.00 1.38
C ALA A 82 -2.13 6.89 2.37
N LEU A 83 -0.97 7.05 3.00
CA LEU A 83 -0.48 6.13 4.03
C LEU A 83 -0.91 6.55 5.45
N ALA A 84 -1.73 7.60 5.57
CA ALA A 84 -2.23 8.13 6.84
C ALA A 84 -1.11 8.47 7.83
N CYS A 85 0.07 8.88 7.35
CA CYS A 85 1.22 9.21 8.20
C CYS A 85 0.87 10.31 9.21
N GLY A 86 0.02 11.24 8.81
CA GLY A 86 -0.40 12.36 9.64
C GLY A 86 -1.28 12.01 10.84
N GLU A 87 -1.89 10.82 10.89
CA GLU A 87 -2.68 10.39 12.05
C GLU A 87 -1.83 10.24 13.32
N CYS A 88 -0.54 9.95 13.14
CA CYS A 88 0.43 9.82 14.24
C CYS A 88 1.46 10.97 14.24
N HIS A 89 1.90 11.42 13.06
CA HIS A 89 2.98 12.41 12.95
C HIS A 89 2.48 13.85 12.72
N GLY A 90 1.16 14.08 12.70
CA GLY A 90 0.56 15.39 12.44
C GLY A 90 0.42 15.69 10.95
N PRO A 91 -0.46 16.62 10.54
CA PRO A 91 -0.73 16.89 9.12
C PRO A 91 0.51 17.28 8.29
N ASN A 92 1.54 17.85 8.92
CA ASN A 92 2.78 18.31 8.29
C ASN A 92 4.03 17.68 8.93
N GLY A 93 3.89 16.51 9.55
CA GLY A 93 5.03 15.82 10.19
C GLY A 93 5.61 16.57 11.39
N GLU A 94 4.87 17.50 11.98
CA GLU A 94 5.26 18.31 13.14
C GLU A 94 5.33 17.49 14.45
N GLY A 95 4.82 16.27 14.44
CA GLY A 95 4.75 15.39 15.59
C GLY A 95 3.49 15.59 16.43
N THR A 96 3.11 14.54 17.15
CA THR A 96 2.02 14.52 18.13
C THR A 96 2.42 13.66 19.33
N ASP A 97 1.54 13.51 20.31
CA ASP A 97 1.74 12.56 21.42
C ASP A 97 1.85 11.09 20.95
N LYS A 98 1.38 10.78 19.72
CA LYS A 98 1.44 9.43 19.14
C LYS A 98 2.67 9.16 18.29
N GLY A 99 3.39 10.18 17.85
CA GLY A 99 4.47 10.03 16.88
C GLY A 99 5.38 11.26 16.83
N SER A 100 6.68 11.01 16.76
CA SER A 100 7.70 12.08 16.76
C SER A 100 7.61 12.98 15.52
N ALA A 101 8.14 14.20 15.63
CA ALA A 101 8.24 15.13 14.51
C ALA A 101 9.18 14.58 13.42
N MET A 102 8.63 14.31 12.24
CA MET A 102 9.39 13.87 11.06
C MET A 102 10.04 15.05 10.35
N SER A 103 9.42 16.23 10.39
CA SER A 103 9.98 17.45 9.82
C SER A 103 11.30 17.83 10.49
N ALA A 104 11.51 17.49 11.76
CA ALA A 104 12.77 17.75 12.48
C ALA A 104 13.86 16.66 12.26
N SER A 105 13.58 15.59 11.51
CA SER A 105 14.54 14.51 11.29
C SER A 105 15.79 15.02 10.57
N LYS A 106 16.97 14.53 10.97
CA LYS A 106 18.26 14.83 10.33
C LYS A 106 18.80 13.68 9.48
N GLN A 107 18.00 12.63 9.30
CA GLN A 107 18.41 11.48 8.49
C GLN A 107 18.62 11.88 7.03
N THR A 108 19.60 11.23 6.41
CA THR A 108 19.78 11.22 4.95
C THR A 108 18.63 10.48 4.27
N GLU A 109 18.49 10.63 2.95
CA GLU A 109 17.46 9.92 2.16
C GLU A 109 17.59 8.40 2.33
N ASP A 110 18.82 7.87 2.23
CA ASP A 110 19.08 6.44 2.35
C ASP A 110 18.77 5.90 3.74
N GLU A 111 19.12 6.65 4.80
CA GLU A 111 18.78 6.30 6.18
C GLU A 111 17.27 6.30 6.40
N PHE A 112 16.56 7.29 5.86
CA PHE A 112 15.10 7.37 5.93
C PHE A 112 14.45 6.19 5.20
N ILE A 113 14.87 5.89 3.97
CA ILE A 113 14.34 4.77 3.20
C ILE A 113 14.64 3.46 3.93
N SER A 114 15.87 3.26 4.41
CA SER A 114 16.26 2.06 5.17
C SER A 114 15.42 1.88 6.44
N PHE A 115 15.17 2.97 7.17
CA PHE A 115 14.24 2.96 8.31
C PHE A 115 12.85 2.52 7.88
N MET A 116 12.29 3.10 6.81
CA MET A 116 10.97 2.72 6.29
C MET A 116 10.90 1.28 5.78
N ARG A 117 12.03 0.66 5.40
CA ARG A 117 12.08 -0.76 5.00
C ARG A 117 12.18 -1.73 6.17
N SER A 118 12.74 -1.29 7.29
CA SER A 118 13.00 -2.14 8.46
C SER A 118 12.05 -1.90 9.62
N GLY A 119 11.45 -0.70 9.71
CA GLY A 119 10.75 -0.19 10.89
C GLY A 119 11.66 0.21 12.05
N GLY A 120 12.99 0.03 11.91
CA GLY A 120 13.98 0.33 12.94
C GLY A 120 13.61 -0.25 14.31
N THR A 121 13.77 0.58 15.36
CA THR A 121 13.38 0.24 16.73
C THR A 121 11.88 0.39 17.00
N VAL A 122 11.11 0.98 16.08
CA VAL A 122 9.65 1.18 16.21
C VAL A 122 8.89 -0.10 15.84
N GLY A 123 9.50 -0.94 14.99
CA GLY A 123 8.99 -2.25 14.62
C GLY A 123 8.08 -2.23 13.39
N VAL A 124 7.38 -3.34 13.17
CA VAL A 124 6.67 -3.64 11.92
C VAL A 124 5.54 -2.66 11.56
N SER A 125 5.05 -1.88 12.53
CA SER A 125 4.07 -0.81 12.28
C SER A 125 4.62 0.31 11.40
N HIS A 126 5.94 0.49 11.40
CA HIS A 126 6.66 1.48 10.60
C HIS A 126 7.43 0.85 9.44
N GLN A 127 7.13 -0.41 9.13
CA GLN A 127 7.73 -1.13 8.02
C GLN A 127 6.85 -1.07 6.77
N TYR A 128 7.41 -0.60 5.68
CA TYR A 128 6.76 -0.45 4.37
C TYR A 128 7.55 -1.22 3.32
N SER A 129 6.94 -2.27 2.77
CA SER A 129 7.50 -3.00 1.63
C SER A 129 7.50 -2.14 0.36
N THR A 130 8.29 -2.53 -0.63
CA THR A 130 8.36 -1.86 -1.93
C THR A 130 7.03 -1.85 -2.69
N ASN A 131 6.15 -2.82 -2.41
CA ASN A 131 4.80 -2.86 -2.96
C ASN A 131 3.89 -1.77 -2.37
N ARG A 132 4.10 -1.37 -1.11
CA ARG A 132 3.30 -0.35 -0.43
C ARG A 132 3.88 1.05 -0.60
N LEU A 133 5.21 1.15 -0.59
CA LEU A 133 5.96 2.38 -0.83
C LEU A 133 7.13 2.02 -1.75
N SER A 134 7.01 2.30 -3.04
CA SER A 134 8.10 2.04 -4.01
C SER A 134 9.36 2.84 -3.69
N GLU A 135 10.48 2.56 -4.34
CA GLU A 135 11.71 3.38 -4.18
C GLU A 135 11.44 4.85 -4.51
N ASN A 136 10.94 5.14 -5.72
CA ASN A 136 10.56 6.50 -6.09
C ASN A 136 9.52 7.12 -5.16
N GLY A 137 8.58 6.32 -4.63
CA GLY A 137 7.62 6.78 -3.63
C GLY A 137 8.28 7.19 -2.31
N GLY A 138 9.27 6.43 -1.84
CA GLY A 138 10.07 6.75 -0.65
C GLY A 138 10.89 8.02 -0.83
N ARG A 139 11.52 8.19 -2.00
CA ARG A 139 12.26 9.42 -2.36
C ARG A 139 11.36 10.63 -2.40
N ALA A 140 10.19 10.51 -3.04
CA ALA A 140 9.19 11.57 -3.08
C ALA A 140 8.70 11.95 -1.66
N LEU A 141 8.46 10.96 -0.81
CA LEU A 141 8.08 11.18 0.59
C LEU A 141 9.19 11.92 1.37
N TYR A 142 10.46 11.56 1.16
CA TYR A 142 11.60 12.25 1.75
C TYR A 142 11.67 13.72 1.30
N GLN A 143 11.52 13.99 0.00
CA GLN A 143 11.47 15.35 -0.57
C GLN A 143 10.34 16.19 0.04
N TYR A 144 9.16 15.60 0.25
CA TYR A 144 8.07 16.28 0.96
C TYR A 144 8.48 16.65 2.39
N LEU A 145 9.07 15.73 3.16
CA LEU A 145 9.51 16.02 4.53
C LEU A 145 10.62 17.08 4.58
N LEU A 146 11.53 17.10 3.59
CA LEU A 146 12.52 18.17 3.44
C LEU A 146 11.86 19.52 3.22
N SER A 147 10.80 19.59 2.41
CA SER A 147 10.08 20.85 2.13
C SER A 147 9.40 21.47 3.35
N LEU A 148 9.21 20.70 4.42
CA LEU A 148 8.59 21.14 5.68
C LEU A 148 9.62 21.63 6.71
N ARG A 149 10.92 21.43 6.46
CA ARG A 149 12.00 21.91 7.32
C ARG A 149 12.10 23.42 7.21
N LYS A 150 12.21 24.09 8.36
CA LYS A 150 12.49 25.52 8.47
C LYS A 150 13.86 25.72 9.10
#